data_AF-A0A1W0W8R0-F1
#
_entry.id   AF-A0A1W0W8R0-F1
#
_cell.length_a   1.000
_cell.length_b   1.000
_cell.length_c   1.000
_cell.angle_alpha   90.00
_cell.angle_beta   90.00
_cell.angle_gamma   90.00
#
_symmetry.space_group_name_H-M   'P 1'
#
loop_
_entity.id
_entity.type
_entity.pdbx_description
1 polymer ?
#
loop_
_entity_poly.entity_id
_entity_poly.type
_entity_poly.pdbx_seq_one_letter_code
_entity_poly.pdbx_strand_id
1 'polypeptide(L)'
;MLKVQLCINLILFCALVRTSQGKEKLCVSESYPGQCDGDDEACVQSCSDDKLSGGKCGAFRSARVCYCEGCHQGVTASQLLSGTALQRGQSLFSPDKKTNLSMQMNGDLVVSITGEDLTEKSVWSTGTSSLAQPPVSVRLLENGDLVLLNAEGGTMWRLGTAGAKYAGASLWVRNGGLLCLANEPDGNCLWKSVAAVTSTQSAVLIPGKN
;
A
#
# COMPACT_ATOMS: atom_id res chain seq x y z
N MET A 1 65.04 -26.62 27.04
CA MET A 1 64.06 -25.51 27.02
C MET A 1 63.02 -25.81 25.95
N LEU A 2 61.74 -25.92 26.36
CA LEU A 2 60.48 -25.52 25.68
C LEU A 2 60.37 -25.69 24.14
N LYS A 3 59.34 -26.24 23.48
CA LYS A 3 57.88 -26.41 23.70
C LYS A 3 57.37 -27.35 22.57
N VAL A 4 56.72 -28.49 22.86
CA VAL A 4 55.28 -28.77 22.65
C VAL A 4 54.54 -27.77 21.75
N GLN A 5 53.95 -28.22 20.62
CA GLN A 5 52.57 -27.95 20.13
C GLN A 5 52.44 -28.44 18.67
N LEU A 6 51.81 -29.58 18.35
CA LEU A 6 50.37 -29.78 18.12
C LEU A 6 49.81 -28.96 16.93
N CYS A 7 49.92 -29.48 15.70
CA CYS A 7 49.11 -29.01 14.57
C CYS A 7 47.75 -29.71 14.62
N ILE A 8 46.86 -29.08 15.39
CA ILE A 8 45.44 -29.44 15.55
C ILE A 8 44.73 -29.35 14.19
N ASN A 9 43.90 -30.37 13.94
CA ASN A 9 42.81 -30.38 12.96
C ASN A 9 42.19 -29.00 12.72
N LEU A 10 42.37 -28.45 11.52
CA LEU A 10 41.47 -27.42 11.00
C LEU A 10 40.52 -28.08 10.00
N ILE A 11 39.66 -28.97 10.51
CA ILE A 11 38.43 -29.32 9.82
C ILE A 11 37.61 -28.04 9.84
N LEU A 12 37.64 -27.33 8.71
CA LEU A 12 36.76 -26.22 8.43
C LEU A 12 35.34 -26.79 8.49
N PHE A 13 34.70 -26.64 9.65
CA PHE A 13 33.25 -26.69 9.76
C PHE A 13 32.76 -25.55 8.87
N CYS A 14 32.53 -25.83 7.58
CA CYS A 14 31.47 -25.17 6.85
C CYS A 14 30.21 -25.48 7.64
N ALA A 15 29.90 -24.61 8.61
CA ALA A 15 28.54 -24.40 9.03
C ALA A 15 27.79 -24.13 7.73
N LEU A 16 27.11 -25.17 7.23
CA LEU A 16 25.93 -24.99 6.42
C LEU A 16 25.05 -24.11 7.30
N VAL A 17 25.14 -22.80 7.06
CA VAL A 17 24.11 -21.87 7.42
C VAL A 17 22.89 -22.48 6.75
N ARG A 18 22.12 -23.27 7.51
CA ARG A 18 20.73 -23.52 7.18
C ARG A 18 20.15 -22.13 7.21
N THR A 19 20.07 -21.51 6.04
CA THR A 19 19.19 -20.39 5.81
C THR A 19 17.86 -20.85 6.37
N SER A 20 17.51 -20.31 7.54
CA SER A 20 16.17 -20.38 8.08
C SER A 20 15.28 -19.98 6.92
N GLN A 21 14.60 -20.96 6.32
CA GLN A 21 13.61 -20.69 5.28
C GLN A 21 12.70 -19.63 5.88
N GLY A 22 12.82 -18.40 5.37
CA GLY A 22 11.90 -17.34 5.73
C GLY A 22 10.52 -17.89 5.44
N LYS A 23 9.64 -17.90 6.45
CA LYS A 23 8.26 -18.35 6.31
C LYS A 23 7.71 -17.74 5.02
N GLU A 24 7.46 -18.59 4.03
CA GLU A 24 6.92 -18.16 2.74
C GLU A 24 5.65 -17.35 3.01
N LYS A 25 5.56 -16.21 2.33
CA LYS A 25 4.52 -15.21 2.56
C LYS A 25 3.24 -15.68 1.87
N LEU A 26 2.45 -16.47 2.59
CA LEU A 26 1.19 -17.06 2.13
C LEU A 26 0.00 -16.10 2.33
N CYS A 27 -0.93 -16.04 1.39
CA CYS A 27 -2.19 -15.27 1.46
C CYS A 27 -3.37 -16.09 0.92
N VAL A 28 -4.60 -15.69 1.24
CA VAL A 28 -5.82 -16.45 0.86
C VAL A 28 -6.35 -15.94 -0.47
N SER A 29 -6.66 -16.85 -1.41
CA SER A 29 -7.30 -16.50 -2.68
C SER A 29 -8.71 -15.91 -2.47
N GLU A 30 -9.03 -14.81 -3.15
CA GLU A 30 -10.36 -14.17 -3.09
C GLU A 30 -11.35 -14.79 -4.09
N SER A 31 -10.83 -15.46 -5.13
CA SER A 31 -11.62 -16.05 -6.21
C SER A 31 -11.93 -17.54 -6.01
N TYR A 32 -11.33 -18.21 -5.02
CA TYR A 32 -11.53 -19.65 -4.76
C TYR A 32 -12.94 -19.93 -4.18
N PRO A 33 -13.83 -20.64 -4.92
CA PRO A 33 -15.23 -20.80 -4.54
C PRO A 33 -15.53 -22.07 -3.72
N GLY A 34 -14.52 -22.85 -3.32
CA GLY A 34 -14.68 -24.18 -2.72
C GLY A 34 -14.44 -24.27 -1.21
N GLN A 35 -14.93 -25.34 -0.58
CA GLN A 35 -14.39 -25.81 0.69
C GLN A 35 -13.11 -26.59 0.36
N CYS A 36 -11.98 -26.07 0.84
CA CYS A 36 -10.64 -26.49 0.47
C CYS A 36 -10.30 -27.89 1.02
N ASP A 37 -10.93 -28.93 0.46
CA ASP A 37 -11.02 -30.29 0.97
C ASP A 37 -10.37 -31.33 0.03
N GLY A 38 -9.11 -31.10 -0.41
CA GLY A 38 -8.33 -32.11 -1.15
C GLY A 38 -7.61 -31.59 -2.39
N ASP A 39 -6.89 -32.50 -3.08
CA ASP A 39 -5.79 -32.19 -4.03
C ASP A 39 -6.09 -31.04 -5.02
N ASP A 40 -5.18 -30.06 -4.96
CA ASP A 40 -5.44 -28.62 -4.96
C ASP A 40 -5.38 -27.94 -6.36
N GLU A 41 -5.76 -28.61 -7.45
CA GLU A 41 -5.63 -28.04 -8.81
C GLU A 41 -6.51 -26.78 -9.00
N ALA A 42 -7.73 -26.77 -8.45
CA ALA A 42 -8.59 -25.60 -8.45
C ALA A 42 -8.02 -24.45 -7.60
N CYS A 43 -7.29 -24.76 -6.51
CA CYS A 43 -6.65 -23.75 -5.68
C CYS A 43 -5.46 -23.11 -6.41
N VAL A 44 -4.66 -23.91 -7.12
CA VAL A 44 -3.58 -23.41 -7.98
C VAL A 44 -4.13 -22.53 -9.11
N GLN A 45 -5.23 -22.94 -9.75
CA GLN A 45 -5.86 -22.12 -10.80
C GLN A 45 -6.39 -20.80 -10.25
N SER A 46 -7.08 -20.80 -9.11
CA SER A 46 -7.54 -19.56 -8.46
C SER A 46 -6.39 -18.63 -8.06
N CYS A 47 -5.27 -19.17 -7.56
CA CYS A 47 -4.08 -18.37 -7.32
C CYS A 47 -3.53 -17.74 -8.60
N SER A 48 -3.51 -18.48 -9.71
CA SER A 48 -3.12 -17.94 -11.02
C SER A 48 -4.07 -16.85 -11.51
N ASP A 49 -5.38 -17.03 -11.33
CA ASP A 49 -6.40 -16.04 -11.71
C ASP A 49 -6.26 -14.75 -10.89
N ASP A 50 -5.85 -14.88 -9.61
CA ASP A 50 -5.51 -13.79 -8.70
C ASP A 50 -4.12 -13.16 -9.00
N LYS A 51 -3.43 -13.63 -10.06
CA LYS A 51 -2.06 -13.22 -10.44
C LYS A 51 -1.00 -13.51 -9.37
N LEU A 52 -1.24 -14.55 -8.60
CA LEU A 52 -0.36 -15.09 -7.57
C LEU A 52 0.22 -16.43 -8.05
N SER A 53 1.19 -16.96 -7.32
CA SER A 53 1.82 -18.26 -7.62
C SER A 53 1.43 -19.31 -6.58
N GLY A 54 1.83 -20.56 -6.77
CA GLY A 54 1.55 -21.63 -5.82
C GLY A 54 0.05 -22.01 -5.78
N GLY A 55 -0.44 -22.37 -4.60
CA GLY A 55 -1.80 -22.86 -4.40
C GLY A 55 -1.79 -24.11 -3.53
N LYS A 56 -2.18 -23.96 -2.26
CA LYS A 56 -2.23 -25.05 -1.30
C LYS A 56 -3.38 -24.87 -0.33
N CYS A 57 -4.25 -25.86 -0.20
CA CYS A 57 -5.31 -25.81 0.79
C CYS A 57 -4.73 -26.03 2.20
N GLY A 58 -4.95 -25.07 3.09
CA GLY A 58 -4.50 -25.14 4.48
C GLY A 58 -5.59 -24.73 5.46
N ALA A 59 -5.35 -24.99 6.74
CA ALA A 59 -6.27 -24.59 7.79
C ALA A 59 -6.12 -23.09 8.11
N PHE A 60 -7.25 -22.37 8.12
CA PHE A 60 -7.36 -21.00 8.64
C PHE A 60 -8.50 -20.93 9.64
N ARG A 61 -8.15 -20.77 10.93
CA ARG A 61 -9.12 -20.82 12.04
C ARG A 61 -9.92 -22.14 11.99
N SER A 62 -11.25 -22.06 11.92
CA SER A 62 -12.16 -23.21 11.90
C SER A 62 -12.54 -23.68 10.48
N ALA A 63 -11.87 -23.17 9.44
CA ALA A 63 -12.14 -23.52 8.05
C ALA A 63 -10.85 -23.89 7.31
N ARG A 64 -10.98 -24.57 6.16
CA ARG A 64 -9.88 -24.75 5.21
C ARG A 64 -10.01 -23.73 4.08
N VAL A 65 -8.89 -23.09 3.74
CA VAL A 65 -8.81 -22.02 2.74
C VAL A 65 -7.64 -22.27 1.78
N CYS A 66 -7.72 -21.72 0.57
CA CYS A 66 -6.69 -21.83 -0.44
C CYS A 66 -5.60 -20.78 -0.20
N TYR A 67 -4.37 -21.21 0.05
CA TYR A 67 -3.21 -20.35 0.22
C TYR A 67 -2.39 -20.24 -1.06
N CYS A 68 -2.12 -19.01 -1.49
CA CYS A 68 -1.23 -18.70 -2.60
C CYS A 68 0.16 -18.31 -2.09
N GLU A 69 1.18 -18.59 -2.89
CA GLU A 69 2.55 -18.12 -2.76
C GLU A 69 2.77 -16.87 -3.61
N GLY A 70 3.89 -16.19 -3.38
CA GLY A 70 4.19 -15.00 -4.17
C GLY A 70 3.15 -13.91 -3.97
N CYS A 71 2.42 -13.97 -2.85
CA CYS A 71 1.74 -12.80 -2.33
C CYS A 71 2.81 -11.73 -2.26
N HIS A 72 2.76 -10.81 -3.23
CA HIS A 72 2.98 -9.42 -2.92
C HIS A 72 2.28 -9.29 -1.59
N GLN A 73 3.06 -9.02 -0.56
CA GLN A 73 2.54 -8.97 0.78
C GLN A 73 1.26 -8.12 0.78
N GLY A 74 0.74 -7.88 1.96
CA GLY A 74 0.42 -6.48 2.24
C GLY A 74 1.59 -5.50 1.97
N VAL A 75 2.36 -5.56 0.86
CA VAL A 75 2.75 -4.38 0.08
C VAL A 75 1.45 -3.82 -0.48
N THR A 76 0.53 -3.45 0.41
CA THR A 76 -0.36 -2.36 0.08
C THR A 76 0.58 -1.22 -0.28
N ALA A 77 0.51 -0.80 -1.54
CA ALA A 77 1.45 0.15 -2.10
C ALA A 77 1.49 1.38 -1.20
N SER A 78 2.67 1.86 -0.87
CA SER A 78 2.83 3.10 -0.11
C SER A 78 2.94 4.31 -1.02
N GLN A 79 2.86 4.11 -2.35
CA GLN A 79 3.05 5.17 -3.32
C GLN A 79 2.10 5.10 -4.51
N LEU A 80 1.79 6.27 -5.05
CA LEU A 80 1.24 6.48 -6.39
C LEU A 80 2.35 7.03 -7.28
N LEU A 81 2.72 6.28 -8.32
CA LEU A 81 3.75 6.69 -9.28
C LEU A 81 3.22 7.81 -10.19
N SER A 82 4.14 8.66 -10.66
CA SER A 82 3.81 9.65 -11.70
C SER A 82 3.23 8.95 -12.94
N GLY A 83 2.16 9.51 -13.50
CA GLY A 83 1.43 8.93 -14.64
C GLY A 83 0.44 7.81 -14.28
N THR A 84 0.33 7.42 -13.00
CA THR A 84 -0.56 6.33 -12.56
C THR A 84 -1.75 6.84 -11.75
N ALA A 85 -2.73 5.96 -11.53
CA ALA A 85 -3.98 6.30 -10.84
C ALA A 85 -4.41 5.22 -9.85
N LEU A 86 -5.11 5.64 -8.79
CA LEU A 86 -5.96 4.77 -7.99
C LEU A 86 -7.38 4.88 -8.50
N GLN A 87 -7.98 3.74 -8.80
CA GLN A 87 -9.39 3.58 -9.08
C GLN A 87 -10.18 3.52 -7.77
N ARG A 88 -11.49 3.72 -7.85
CA ARG A 88 -12.40 3.46 -6.72
C ARG A 88 -12.16 2.07 -6.10
N GLY A 89 -12.23 2.02 -4.77
CA GLY A 89 -11.94 0.83 -3.96
C GLY A 89 -10.45 0.59 -3.70
N GLN A 90 -9.54 1.31 -4.39
CA GLN A 90 -8.11 1.14 -4.20
C GLN A 90 -7.56 2.11 -3.14
N SER A 91 -6.50 1.65 -2.48
CA SER A 91 -5.92 2.31 -1.33
C SER A 91 -4.40 2.18 -1.30
N LEU A 92 -3.76 3.21 -0.76
CA LEU A 92 -2.33 3.22 -0.43
C LEU A 92 -2.17 3.29 1.08
N PHE A 93 -1.15 2.62 1.61
CA PHE A 93 -0.92 2.60 3.05
C PHE A 93 0.50 2.96 3.39
N SER A 94 0.67 3.62 4.54
CA SER A 94 2.00 3.82 5.10
C SER A 94 2.70 2.48 5.36
N PRO A 95 4.05 2.47 5.39
CA PRO A 95 4.81 1.28 5.76
C PRO A 95 4.36 0.62 7.06
N ASP A 96 4.00 1.41 8.08
CA ASP A 96 3.48 0.94 9.37
C ASP A 96 1.99 0.54 9.36
N LYS A 97 1.31 0.68 8.21
CA LYS A 97 -0.13 0.42 7.99
C LYS A 97 -1.09 1.24 8.86
N LYS A 98 -0.61 2.30 9.51
CA LYS A 98 -1.44 3.18 10.35
C LYS A 98 -2.09 4.31 9.57
N THR A 99 -1.57 4.68 8.40
CA THR A 99 -2.13 5.72 7.54
C THR A 99 -2.60 5.10 6.23
N ASN A 100 -3.79 5.48 5.79
CA ASN A 100 -4.43 4.99 4.58
C ASN A 100 -4.85 6.19 3.72
N LEU A 101 -4.54 6.19 2.43
CA LEU A 101 -5.12 7.07 1.41
C LEU A 101 -5.97 6.21 0.48
N SER A 102 -7.29 6.42 0.50
CA SER A 102 -8.25 5.57 -0.21
C SER A 102 -9.10 6.39 -1.17
N MET A 103 -9.16 5.92 -2.43
CA MET A 103 -10.17 6.37 -3.38
C MET A 103 -11.43 5.54 -3.15
N GLN A 104 -12.41 6.06 -2.43
CA GLN A 104 -13.58 5.29 -1.99
C GLN A 104 -14.59 5.06 -3.13
N MET A 105 -15.45 4.05 -2.96
CA MET A 105 -16.48 3.70 -3.97
C MET A 105 -17.50 4.81 -4.24
N ASN A 106 -17.75 5.68 -3.26
CA ASN A 106 -18.61 6.85 -3.39
C ASN A 106 -17.95 8.02 -4.14
N GLY A 107 -16.68 7.87 -4.54
CA GLY A 107 -15.92 8.90 -5.25
C GLY A 107 -15.15 9.86 -4.36
N ASP A 108 -15.17 9.73 -3.03
CA ASP A 108 -14.35 10.58 -2.17
C ASP A 108 -12.92 10.02 -2.04
N LEU A 109 -11.92 10.91 -2.08
CA LEU A 109 -10.56 10.58 -1.70
C LEU A 109 -10.36 10.91 -0.22
N VAL A 110 -10.02 9.90 0.57
CA VAL A 110 -10.00 9.98 2.04
C VAL A 110 -8.64 9.59 2.59
N VAL A 111 -8.16 10.35 3.57
CA VAL A 111 -7.05 9.95 4.42
C VAL A 111 -7.60 9.50 5.76
N SER A 112 -7.23 8.29 6.18
CA SER A 112 -7.59 7.72 7.46
C SER A 112 -6.36 7.34 8.28
N ILE A 113 -6.50 7.38 9.61
CA ILE A 113 -5.51 6.87 10.55
C ILE A 113 -6.13 5.76 11.39
N THR A 114 -5.41 4.64 11.51
CA THR A 114 -5.75 3.55 12.41
C THR A 114 -5.05 3.72 13.75
N GLY A 115 -5.83 3.82 14.83
CA GLY A 115 -5.35 3.95 16.20
C GLY A 115 -4.80 2.65 16.78
N GLU A 116 -4.27 2.70 18.00
CA GLU A 116 -3.79 1.52 18.72
C GLU A 116 -4.91 0.54 19.07
N ASP A 117 -6.12 1.04 19.24
CA ASP A 117 -7.35 0.28 19.44
C ASP A 117 -7.90 -0.35 18.14
N LEU A 118 -7.14 -0.25 17.04
CA LEU A 118 -7.50 -0.70 15.69
C LEU A 118 -8.71 0.02 15.10
N THR A 119 -9.12 1.15 15.66
CA THR A 119 -10.19 1.96 15.08
C THR A 119 -9.63 2.82 13.95
N GLU A 120 -10.30 2.80 12.80
CA GLU A 120 -9.99 3.68 11.68
C GLU A 120 -10.76 4.99 11.81
N LYS A 121 -10.04 6.11 11.77
CA LYS A 121 -10.60 7.46 11.79
C LYS A 121 -10.22 8.21 10.53
N SER A 122 -11.22 8.66 9.78
CA SER A 122 -11.00 9.63 8.70
C SER A 122 -10.52 10.96 9.29
N VAL A 123 -9.39 11.46 8.79
CA VAL A 123 -8.76 12.70 9.24
C VAL A 123 -8.83 13.80 8.19
N TRP A 124 -9.09 13.45 6.93
CA TRP A 124 -9.28 14.39 5.83
C TRP A 124 -10.03 13.74 4.67
N SER A 125 -10.83 14.50 3.93
CA SER A 125 -11.37 14.08 2.63
C SER A 125 -11.52 15.22 1.64
N THR A 126 -11.68 14.88 0.36
CA THR A 126 -11.97 15.86 -0.70
C THR A 126 -13.42 16.36 -0.69
N GLY A 127 -14.34 15.64 -0.05
CA GLY A 127 -15.77 15.96 -0.02
C GLY A 127 -16.51 15.73 -1.35
N THR A 128 -15.87 15.03 -2.29
CA THR A 128 -16.37 14.87 -3.66
C THR A 128 -17.45 13.79 -3.81
N SER A 129 -17.75 13.04 -2.75
CA SER A 129 -18.86 12.06 -2.70
C SER A 129 -20.24 12.69 -2.87
N SER A 130 -20.39 13.99 -2.59
CA SER A 130 -21.64 14.73 -2.71
C SER A 130 -21.92 15.27 -4.11
N LEU A 131 -20.98 15.13 -5.04
CA LEU A 131 -21.13 15.61 -6.41
C LEU A 131 -22.15 14.77 -7.17
N ALA A 132 -22.90 15.38 -8.09
CA ALA A 132 -23.87 14.68 -8.93
C ALA A 132 -23.22 13.57 -9.79
N GLN A 133 -21.97 13.79 -10.19
CA GLN A 133 -21.12 12.81 -10.86
C GLN A 133 -19.78 12.72 -10.12
N PRO A 134 -19.66 11.84 -9.11
CA PRO A 134 -18.43 11.74 -8.33
C PRO A 134 -17.27 11.19 -9.17
N PRO A 135 -16.02 11.54 -8.85
CA PRO A 135 -14.87 11.06 -9.60
C PRO A 135 -14.68 9.54 -9.44
N VAL A 136 -14.10 8.90 -10.45
CA VAL A 136 -13.86 7.45 -10.51
C VAL A 136 -12.41 7.08 -10.23
N SER A 137 -11.50 8.05 -10.27
CA SER A 137 -10.09 7.84 -9.97
C SER A 137 -9.40 9.08 -9.41
N VAL A 138 -8.31 8.86 -8.68
CA VAL A 138 -7.27 9.87 -8.42
C VAL A 138 -6.03 9.52 -9.25
N ARG A 139 -5.48 10.48 -9.98
CA ARG A 139 -4.30 10.30 -10.84
C ARG A 139 -3.22 11.30 -10.45
N LEU A 140 -1.98 10.84 -10.36
CA LEU A 140 -0.82 11.73 -10.30
C LEU A 140 -0.34 11.96 -11.74
N LEU A 141 -0.50 13.18 -12.24
CA LEU A 141 -0.09 13.56 -13.59
C LEU A 141 1.44 13.69 -13.68
N GLU A 142 1.98 13.56 -14.89
CA GLU A 142 3.42 13.67 -15.15
C GLU A 142 3.99 15.05 -14.80
N ASN A 143 3.14 16.09 -14.87
CA ASN A 143 3.47 17.45 -14.46
C ASN A 143 3.49 17.66 -12.93
N GLY A 144 3.23 16.61 -12.14
CA GLY A 144 3.26 16.63 -10.68
C GLY A 144 1.93 16.98 -10.00
N ASP A 145 0.85 17.25 -10.74
CA ASP A 145 -0.45 17.53 -10.13
C ASP A 145 -1.22 16.24 -9.78
N LEU A 146 -1.85 16.22 -8.61
CA LEU A 146 -2.75 15.15 -8.19
C LEU A 146 -4.19 15.57 -8.51
N VAL A 147 -4.88 14.81 -9.35
CA VAL A 147 -6.22 15.17 -9.86
C VAL A 147 -7.23 14.06 -9.63
N LEU A 148 -8.47 14.44 -9.31
CA LEU A 148 -9.62 13.54 -9.34
C LEU A 148 -10.33 13.66 -10.69
N LEU A 149 -10.56 12.53 -11.34
CA LEU A 149 -11.15 12.45 -12.69
C LEU A 149 -12.50 11.75 -12.66
N ASN A 150 -13.46 12.26 -13.42
CA ASN A 150 -14.72 11.55 -13.72
C ASN A 150 -14.49 10.45 -14.78
N ALA A 151 -15.56 9.73 -15.15
CA ALA A 151 -15.49 8.63 -16.11
C ALA A 151 -15.10 9.09 -17.53
N GLU A 152 -15.39 10.35 -17.87
CA GLU A 152 -15.07 10.99 -19.15
C GLU A 152 -13.65 11.58 -19.18
N GLY A 153 -12.88 11.47 -18.08
CA GLY A 153 -11.53 12.04 -17.95
C GLY A 153 -11.51 13.54 -17.60
N GLY A 154 -12.65 14.15 -17.33
CA GLY A 154 -12.79 15.51 -16.82
C GLY A 154 -12.28 15.66 -15.39
N THR A 155 -11.52 16.72 -15.12
CA THR A 155 -11.01 17.01 -13.77
C THR A 155 -12.08 17.61 -12.87
N MET A 156 -12.39 16.92 -11.78
CA MET A 156 -13.38 17.34 -10.78
C MET A 156 -12.75 18.06 -9.59
N TRP A 157 -11.51 17.71 -9.25
CA TRP A 157 -10.74 18.31 -8.17
C TRP A 157 -9.24 18.18 -8.48
N ARG A 158 -8.42 19.08 -7.92
CA ARG A 158 -6.96 19.02 -8.03
C ARG A 158 -6.26 19.52 -6.76
N LEU A 159 -5.09 18.96 -6.48
CA LEU A 159 -4.25 19.36 -5.34
C LEU A 159 -3.56 20.71 -5.58
N GLY A 160 -3.24 21.02 -6.84
CA GLY A 160 -2.57 22.28 -7.20
C GLY A 160 -1.04 22.18 -7.14
N THR A 161 -0.48 21.00 -7.42
CA THR A 161 0.96 20.74 -7.45
C THR A 161 1.50 20.62 -8.87
N ALA A 162 0.84 21.22 -9.86
CA ALA A 162 1.34 21.27 -11.22
C ALA A 162 2.61 22.12 -11.33
N GLY A 163 3.64 21.61 -12.01
CA GLY A 163 4.80 22.41 -12.43
C GLY A 163 6.13 21.66 -12.35
N ALA A 164 7.17 22.25 -12.94
CA ALA A 164 8.51 21.66 -13.04
C ALA A 164 9.10 21.22 -11.68
N LYS A 165 8.72 21.88 -10.59
CA LYS A 165 9.14 21.52 -9.22
C LYS A 165 8.68 20.12 -8.81
N TYR A 166 7.53 19.67 -9.29
CA TYR A 166 6.85 18.45 -8.85
C TYR A 166 6.79 17.37 -9.94
N ALA A 167 7.17 17.73 -11.17
CA ALA A 167 7.15 16.82 -12.32
C ALA A 167 8.00 15.57 -12.07
N GLY A 168 7.46 14.41 -12.43
CA GLY A 168 8.09 13.11 -12.22
C GLY A 168 8.11 12.59 -10.76
N ALA A 169 7.72 13.40 -9.78
CA ALA A 169 7.63 12.95 -8.39
C ALA A 169 6.52 11.90 -8.22
N SER A 170 6.67 11.04 -7.21
CA SER A 170 5.64 10.11 -6.76
C SER A 170 4.99 10.61 -5.48
N LEU A 171 3.72 10.28 -5.27
CA LEU A 171 3.02 10.55 -4.02
C LEU A 171 3.25 9.38 -3.06
N TRP A 172 3.78 9.66 -1.88
CA TRP A 172 4.06 8.69 -0.83
C TRP A 172 3.13 8.89 0.35
N VAL A 173 2.54 7.80 0.83
CA VAL A 173 1.92 7.72 2.15
C VAL A 173 3.01 7.31 3.15
N ARG A 174 3.42 8.24 4.00
CA ARG A 174 4.47 8.02 5.00
C ARG A 174 3.87 7.73 6.37
N ASN A 175 4.68 7.10 7.22
CA ASN A 175 4.34 6.90 8.63
C ASN A 175 4.04 8.25 9.30
N GLY A 176 3.16 8.26 10.30
CA GLY A 176 2.79 9.48 11.03
C GLY A 176 1.73 10.36 10.35
N GLY A 177 0.97 9.84 9.38
CA GLY A 177 -0.17 10.56 8.80
C GLY A 177 0.24 11.62 7.79
N LEU A 178 1.36 11.43 7.08
CA LEU A 178 1.90 12.41 6.14
C LEU A 178 1.80 11.91 4.69
N LEU A 179 1.22 12.72 3.82
CA LEU A 179 1.36 12.55 2.37
C LEU A 179 2.52 13.42 1.88
N CYS A 180 3.33 12.88 0.98
CA CYS A 180 4.57 13.52 0.53
C CYS A 180 4.78 13.32 -0.97
N LEU A 181 4.99 14.39 -1.73
CA LEU A 181 5.52 14.29 -3.09
C LEU A 181 7.05 14.26 -3.00
N ALA A 182 7.65 13.17 -3.48
CA ALA A 182 9.10 13.00 -3.50
C ALA A 182 9.54 12.09 -4.66
N ASN A 183 10.78 12.27 -5.10
CA ASN A 183 11.38 11.45 -6.17
C ASN A 183 11.84 10.08 -5.64
N GLU A 184 12.12 9.99 -4.34
CA GLU A 184 12.65 8.79 -3.68
C GLU A 184 11.88 8.52 -2.37
N PRO A 185 11.80 7.25 -1.92
CA PRO A 185 11.03 6.85 -0.74
C PRO A 185 11.38 7.64 0.53
N ASP A 186 12.68 7.83 0.77
CA ASP A 186 13.23 8.54 1.95
C ASP A 186 13.72 9.96 1.61
N GLY A 187 13.45 10.43 0.40
CA GLY A 187 13.86 11.75 -0.07
C GLY A 187 13.14 12.90 0.63
N ASN A 188 13.64 14.12 0.42
CA ASN A 188 12.99 15.34 0.88
C ASN A 188 11.64 15.54 0.19
N CYS A 189 10.60 15.87 0.97
CA CYS A 189 9.29 16.19 0.41
C CYS A 189 9.32 17.53 -0.34
N LEU A 190 9.02 17.48 -1.64
CA LEU A 190 8.83 18.65 -2.49
C LEU A 190 7.55 19.40 -2.11
N TRP A 191 6.53 18.63 -1.74
CA TRP A 191 5.29 19.03 -1.10
C TRP A 191 4.96 18.00 -0.01
N LYS A 192 4.36 18.44 1.10
CA LYS A 192 3.86 17.55 2.14
C LYS A 192 2.53 18.06 2.68
N SER A 193 1.65 17.14 3.05
CA SER A 193 0.44 17.48 3.80
C SER A 193 0.81 18.04 5.17
N VAL A 194 -0.12 18.71 5.83
CA VAL A 194 -0.03 18.88 7.29
C VAL A 194 -0.20 17.50 7.93
N ALA A 195 0.61 17.19 8.94
CA ALA A 195 0.47 15.93 9.67
C ALA A 195 -0.88 15.93 10.37
N ALA A 196 -1.67 14.88 10.19
CA ALA A 196 -3.01 14.76 10.77
C ALA A 196 -3.03 14.58 12.31
N VAL A 197 -1.88 14.72 12.97
CA VAL A 197 -1.73 14.67 14.42
C VAL A 197 -1.00 15.92 14.91
N THR A 198 -1.78 16.97 15.15
CA THR A 198 -1.78 17.74 16.41
C THR A 198 -3.07 18.56 16.48
N SER A 199 -3.88 18.28 17.51
CA SER A 199 -4.99 19.07 18.05
C SER A 199 -6.18 19.42 17.15
N THR A 200 -7.37 19.19 17.72
CA THR A 200 -8.62 19.90 17.51
C THR A 200 -8.46 21.28 16.83
N GLN A 201 -8.61 21.34 15.51
CA GLN A 201 -9.10 22.56 14.87
C GLN A 201 -9.77 22.19 13.55
N SER A 202 -11.07 22.50 13.49
CA SER A 202 -11.87 22.48 12.28
C SER A 202 -11.11 23.19 11.16
N ALA A 203 -10.91 22.51 10.04
CA ALA A 203 -10.38 23.14 8.84
C ALA A 203 -11.32 24.30 8.47
N VAL A 204 -10.80 25.51 8.59
CA VAL A 204 -11.43 26.74 8.14
C VAL A 204 -11.53 26.68 6.62
N LEU A 205 -12.74 26.86 6.12
CA LEU A 205 -13.04 27.08 4.71
C LEU A 205 -12.24 28.31 4.23
N ILE A 206 -11.35 28.14 3.26
CA ILE A 206 -10.83 29.28 2.49
C ILE A 206 -11.78 29.45 1.30
N PRO A 207 -12.57 30.53 1.23
CA PRO A 207 -13.40 30.81 0.07
C PRO A 207 -12.50 31.04 -1.14
N GLY A 208 -12.82 30.40 -2.26
CA GLY A 208 -12.25 30.73 -3.56
C GLY A 208 -12.48 32.21 -3.85
N LYS A 209 -11.40 32.92 -4.20
CA LYS A 209 -11.49 34.26 -4.78
C LYS A 209 -12.12 34.13 -6.17
N ASN A 210 -13.28 34.75 -6.35
CA ASN A 210 -13.62 35.40 -7.61
C ASN A 210 -12.97 36.78 -7.64
#